data_AF-A0A944JP82-F1
#
_entry.id   AF-A0A944JP82-F1
#
_cell.length_a   1.000
_cell.length_b   1.000
_cell.length_c   1.000
_cell.angle_alpha   90.00
_cell.angle_beta   90.00
_cell.angle_gamma   90.00
#
_symmetry.space_group_name_H-M   'P 1'
#
loop_
_entity.id
_entity.type
_entity.pdbx_description
1 polymer ?
#
loop_
_entity_poly.entity_id
_entity_poly.type
_entity_poly.pdbx_seq_one_letter_code
_entity_poly.pdbx_strand_id
1 'polypeptide(L)'
;MRRSAGRTAAVAAMLLAGVAAAVPSASAQDDLGTCMAQEGVRYSSWNGWAVPDVMLRQGSTGVCVRALQEALITVGYVHSWDVAGFVDGDFGPKTLDAVLRWQASYPTATGGADGVVGDRTWGYLLASAQG
;
A
#
# COMPACT_ATOMS: atom_id res chain seq x y z
N MET A 1 63.79 26.70 -7.16
CA MET A 1 62.45 26.08 -7.11
C MET A 1 62.39 25.15 -5.89
N ARG A 2 61.68 25.53 -4.82
CA ARG A 2 61.44 24.69 -3.62
C ARG A 2 59.94 24.77 -3.33
N ARG A 3 59.24 23.63 -3.31
CA ARG A 3 57.83 23.56 -2.89
C ARG A 3 57.78 22.97 -1.49
N SER A 4 57.29 23.76 -0.55
CA SER A 4 57.06 23.40 0.85
C SER A 4 55.61 22.94 1.07
N ALA A 5 55.51 21.77 1.72
CA ALA A 5 54.55 21.26 2.69
C ALA A 5 53.14 21.87 2.86
N GLY A 6 52.17 20.96 3.02
CA GLY A 6 51.26 20.98 4.17
C GLY A 6 49.78 21.12 3.84
N ARG A 7 49.01 20.04 4.04
CA ARG A 7 47.85 19.98 4.95
C ARG A 7 47.10 18.66 4.83
N THR A 8 47.22 17.85 5.86
CA THR A 8 46.31 16.75 6.21
C THR A 8 44.96 17.29 6.67
N ALA A 9 43.88 16.63 6.25
CA ALA A 9 42.56 16.56 6.89
C ALA A 9 41.91 15.28 6.33
N ALA A 10 41.78 14.18 7.08
CA ALA A 10 40.66 13.85 7.99
C ALA A 10 39.31 13.93 7.24
N VAL A 11 38.38 12.96 7.24
CA VAL A 11 37.82 12.17 8.35
C VAL A 11 37.11 10.93 7.76
N ALA A 12 37.03 9.87 8.55
CA ALA A 12 36.38 8.59 8.29
C ALA A 12 34.91 8.68 7.84
N ALA A 13 34.54 7.92 6.80
CA ALA A 13 33.16 7.59 6.51
C ALA A 13 32.79 6.30 7.26
N MET A 14 32.21 6.44 8.46
CA MET A 14 31.44 5.36 9.08
C MET A 14 30.13 5.23 8.31
N LEU A 15 30.05 4.26 7.41
CA LEU A 15 28.77 3.81 6.88
C LEU A 15 28.07 3.04 7.99
N LEU A 16 27.13 3.72 8.66
CA LEU A 16 26.21 3.10 9.60
C LEU A 16 25.50 1.94 8.89
N ALA A 17 25.71 0.73 9.40
CA ALA A 17 24.91 -0.43 9.05
C ALA A 17 23.44 -0.07 9.32
N GLY A 18 22.65 -0.10 8.25
CA GLY A 18 21.27 0.38 8.24
C GLY A 18 20.43 -0.31 9.31
N VAL A 19 19.60 0.49 9.99
CA VAL A 19 18.48 -0.04 10.74
C VAL A 19 17.55 -0.66 9.70
N ALA A 20 17.46 -1.99 9.70
CA ALA A 20 16.41 -2.70 9.00
C ALA A 20 15.08 -2.39 9.72
N ALA A 21 14.48 -1.23 9.40
CA ALA A 21 13.04 -1.09 9.56
C ALA A 21 12.43 -2.20 8.70
N ALA A 22 11.55 -3.02 9.28
CA ALA A 22 10.78 -4.00 8.54
C ALA A 22 10.07 -3.25 7.42
N VAL A 23 10.62 -3.32 6.21
CA VAL A 23 9.99 -2.74 5.02
C VAL A 23 8.76 -3.60 4.81
N PRO A 24 7.53 -3.09 4.99
CA PRO A 24 6.37 -3.85 4.56
C PRO A 24 6.59 -4.18 3.09
N SER A 25 6.44 -5.46 2.74
CA SER A 25 6.80 -6.09 1.46
C SER A 25 6.97 -5.08 0.32
N ALA A 26 8.19 -4.89 -0.18
CA ALA A 26 8.53 -3.83 -1.14
C ALA A 26 7.56 -3.75 -2.35
N SER A 27 6.95 -4.87 -2.77
CA SER A 27 5.97 -4.90 -3.86
C SER A 27 4.67 -4.12 -3.56
N ALA A 28 4.20 -4.11 -2.32
CA ALA A 28 2.92 -3.48 -1.96
C ALA A 28 2.97 -1.96 -1.93
N GLN A 29 4.13 -1.42 -1.54
CA GLN A 29 4.39 0.01 -1.62
C GLN A 29 4.62 0.46 -3.06
N ASP A 30 5.23 -0.39 -3.89
CA ASP A 30 5.49 -0.12 -5.30
C ASP A 30 4.19 -0.07 -6.12
N ASP A 31 3.29 -1.04 -5.96
CA ASP A 31 2.01 -1.07 -6.69
C ASP A 31 1.07 0.07 -6.23
N LEU A 32 1.00 0.34 -4.92
CA LEU A 32 0.20 1.46 -4.40
C LEU A 32 0.74 2.82 -4.87
N GLY A 33 2.06 3.01 -4.85
CA GLY A 33 2.71 4.21 -5.39
C GLY A 33 2.45 4.38 -6.89
N THR A 34 2.52 3.29 -7.66
CA THR A 34 2.22 3.30 -9.10
C THR A 34 0.74 3.61 -9.36
N CYS A 35 -0.18 3.03 -8.58
CA CYS A 35 -1.60 3.34 -8.67
C CYS A 35 -1.88 4.83 -8.44
N MET A 36 -1.33 5.40 -7.37
CA MET A 36 -1.48 6.83 -7.07
C MET A 36 -0.86 7.73 -8.15
N ALA A 37 0.21 7.29 -8.81
CA ALA A 37 0.81 8.02 -9.92
C ALA A 37 -0.05 7.98 -11.20
N GLN A 38 -0.79 6.89 -11.44
CA GLN A 38 -1.66 6.72 -12.61
C GLN A 38 -3.01 7.43 -12.45
N GLU A 39 -3.65 7.26 -11.30
CA GLU A 39 -5.02 7.73 -11.06
C GLU A 39 -5.07 9.07 -10.31
N GLY A 40 -3.95 9.48 -9.70
CA GLY A 40 -3.88 10.65 -8.84
C GLY A 40 -4.11 10.31 -7.36
N VAL A 41 -4.03 11.37 -6.55
CA VAL A 41 -4.13 11.29 -5.09
C VAL A 41 -5.31 12.12 -4.61
N ARG A 42 -6.13 11.54 -3.74
CA ARG A 42 -7.13 12.25 -2.95
C ARG A 42 -6.87 12.03 -1.46
N TYR A 43 -7.46 12.86 -0.62
CA TYR A 43 -7.43 12.67 0.82
C TYR A 43 -8.72 12.00 1.29
N SER A 44 -8.58 10.89 2.02
CA SER A 44 -9.71 10.15 2.59
C SER A 44 -10.53 11.06 3.51
N SER A 45 -11.84 11.09 3.31
CA SER A 45 -12.77 11.84 4.17
C SER A 45 -12.88 11.29 5.60
N TRP A 46 -12.34 10.09 5.86
CA TRP A 46 -12.40 9.44 7.18
C TRP A 46 -11.22 9.83 8.09
N ASN A 47 -9.98 9.79 7.58
CA ASN A 47 -8.76 10.05 8.36
C ASN A 47 -7.81 11.09 7.76
N GLY A 48 -8.13 11.67 6.60
CA GLY A 48 -7.26 12.63 5.92
C GLY A 48 -5.99 12.02 5.32
N TRP A 49 -5.90 10.71 5.18
CA TRP A 49 -4.75 10.04 4.56
C TRP A 49 -4.77 10.19 3.04
N ALA A 50 -3.59 10.29 2.43
CA ALA A 50 -3.44 10.22 0.98
C ALA A 50 -3.78 8.82 0.47
N VAL A 51 -4.70 8.74 -0.49
CA VAL A 51 -5.18 7.49 -1.10
C VAL A 51 -5.32 7.66 -2.61
N PRO A 52 -5.36 6.57 -3.39
CA PRO A 52 -5.66 6.64 -4.83
C PRO A 52 -7.00 7.35 -5.12
N ASP A 53 -7.02 8.23 -6.13
CA ASP A 53 -8.27 8.84 -6.62
C ASP A 53 -9.00 7.95 -7.64
N VAL A 54 -9.27 6.71 -7.22
CA VAL A 54 -9.96 5.70 -8.03
C VAL A 54 -10.98 4.94 -7.21
N MET A 55 -12.10 4.60 -7.85
CA MET A 55 -13.12 3.75 -7.27
C MET A 55 -13.08 2.36 -7.90
N LEU A 56 -12.65 1.36 -7.13
CA LEU A 56 -12.57 -0.03 -7.60
C LEU A 56 -13.85 -0.79 -7.24
N ARG A 57 -14.25 -1.70 -8.13
CA ARG A 57 -15.38 -2.63 -7.94
C ARG A 57 -15.14 -3.87 -8.77
N GLN A 58 -16.01 -4.88 -8.64
CA GLN A 58 -15.93 -6.08 -9.46
C GLN A 58 -15.82 -5.74 -10.95
N GLY A 59 -14.85 -6.37 -11.63
CA GLY A 59 -14.51 -6.11 -13.03
C GLY A 59 -13.48 -5.00 -13.26
N SER A 60 -13.11 -4.21 -12.24
CA SER A 60 -11.91 -3.37 -12.29
C SER A 60 -10.66 -4.26 -12.47
N THR A 61 -9.65 -3.73 -13.16
CA THR A 61 -8.37 -4.42 -13.36
C THR A 61 -7.19 -3.46 -13.22
N GLY A 62 -5.97 -4.00 -13.12
CA GLY A 62 -4.72 -3.23 -13.18
C GLY A 62 -4.02 -3.05 -11.83
N VAL A 63 -3.04 -2.15 -11.81
CA VAL A 63 -2.11 -2.00 -10.68
C VAL A 63 -2.79 -1.55 -9.38
N CYS A 64 -3.85 -0.74 -9.48
CA CYS A 64 -4.66 -0.35 -8.33
C CYS A 64 -5.37 -1.54 -7.69
N VAL A 65 -5.80 -2.53 -8.48
CA VAL A 65 -6.38 -3.76 -7.96
C VAL A 65 -5.32 -4.63 -7.28
N ARG A 66 -4.10 -4.71 -7.84
CA ARG A 66 -2.97 -5.40 -7.19
C ARG A 66 -2.67 -4.80 -5.81
N ALA A 67 -2.58 -3.48 -5.73
CA ALA A 67 -2.38 -2.76 -4.47
C ALA A 67 -3.50 -3.03 -3.44
N LEU A 68 -4.76 -3.07 -3.89
CA LEU A 68 -5.90 -3.46 -3.06
C LEU A 68 -5.74 -4.90 -2.54
N GLN A 69 -5.40 -5.84 -3.43
CA GLN A 69 -5.26 -7.25 -3.11
C GLN A 69 -4.14 -7.50 -2.11
N GLU A 70 -2.99 -6.83 -2.27
CA GLU A 70 -1.89 -6.87 -1.30
C GLU A 70 -2.32 -6.32 0.07
N ALA A 71 -3.03 -5.19 0.10
CA ALA A 71 -3.53 -4.63 1.35
C ALA A 71 -4.51 -5.60 2.05
N LEU A 72 -5.40 -6.26 1.31
CA LEU A 72 -6.33 -7.28 1.83
C LEU A 72 -5.61 -8.51 2.40
N ILE A 73 -4.50 -8.94 1.79
CA ILE A 73 -3.64 -9.99 2.34
C ILE A 73 -3.04 -9.53 3.66
N THR A 74 -2.47 -8.32 3.69
CA THR A 74 -1.80 -7.76 4.88
C THR A 74 -2.76 -7.67 6.08
N VAL A 75 -4.00 -7.24 5.88
CA VAL A 75 -4.99 -7.18 6.96
C VAL A 75 -5.62 -8.54 7.30
N GLY A 76 -5.27 -9.61 6.59
CA GLY A 76 -5.68 -10.98 6.90
C GLY A 76 -7.08 -11.36 6.40
N TYR A 77 -7.60 -10.69 5.36
CA TYR A 77 -8.95 -10.94 4.83
C TYR A 77 -8.95 -11.86 3.60
N VAL A 78 -7.78 -12.41 3.24
CA VAL A 78 -7.65 -13.43 2.19
C VAL A 78 -7.53 -14.80 2.83
N HIS A 79 -8.25 -15.78 2.29
CA HIS A 79 -8.12 -17.15 2.75
C HIS A 79 -6.71 -17.69 2.48
N SER A 80 -6.14 -18.43 3.44
CA SER A 80 -4.74 -18.89 3.37
C SER A 80 -4.43 -19.73 2.13
N TRP A 81 -5.39 -20.50 1.63
CA TRP A 81 -5.25 -21.29 0.40
C TRP A 81 -5.33 -20.45 -0.89
N ASP A 82 -5.87 -19.24 -0.82
CA ASP A 82 -6.00 -18.33 -1.97
C ASP A 82 -4.83 -17.34 -2.06
N VAL A 83 -4.10 -17.08 -0.96
CA VAL A 83 -3.00 -16.10 -0.92
C VAL A 83 -2.03 -16.28 -2.08
N ALA A 84 -1.69 -17.53 -2.43
CA ALA A 84 -0.90 -17.83 -3.61
C ALA A 84 -1.70 -17.53 -4.89
N GLY A 85 -1.36 -16.44 -5.56
CA GLY A 85 -2.03 -15.99 -6.78
C GLY A 85 -3.25 -15.09 -6.54
N PHE A 86 -3.50 -14.66 -5.31
CA PHE A 86 -4.56 -13.67 -5.04
C PHE A 86 -4.25 -12.29 -5.63
N VAL A 87 -2.96 -11.94 -5.74
CA VAL A 87 -2.51 -10.69 -6.36
C VAL A 87 -2.32 -10.92 -7.86
N ASP A 88 -3.41 -10.83 -8.60
CA ASP A 88 -3.46 -11.02 -10.06
C ASP A 88 -3.81 -9.71 -10.80
N GLY A 89 -4.28 -8.70 -10.08
CA GLY A 89 -4.72 -7.42 -10.65
C GLY A 89 -6.11 -7.46 -11.24
N ASP A 90 -6.89 -8.52 -11.03
CA ASP A 90 -8.27 -8.64 -11.46
C ASP A 90 -9.21 -8.58 -10.26
N PHE A 91 -10.16 -7.62 -10.26
CA PHE A 91 -11.15 -7.54 -9.20
C PHE A 91 -12.26 -8.56 -9.49
N GLY A 92 -11.91 -9.82 -9.27
CA GLY A 92 -12.78 -10.97 -9.44
C GLY A 92 -13.62 -11.29 -8.20
N PRO A 93 -14.34 -12.41 -8.21
CA PRO A 93 -15.18 -12.84 -7.09
C PRO A 93 -14.43 -13.00 -5.76
N LYS A 94 -13.18 -13.47 -5.80
CA LYS A 94 -12.36 -13.63 -4.58
C LYS A 94 -12.00 -12.28 -3.95
N THR A 95 -11.65 -11.29 -4.76
CA THR A 95 -11.39 -9.92 -4.28
C THR A 95 -12.65 -9.28 -3.74
N LEU A 96 -13.79 -9.45 -4.43
CA LEU A 96 -15.08 -8.96 -3.94
C LEU A 96 -15.46 -9.53 -2.57
N ASP A 97 -15.34 -10.84 -2.39
CA ASP A 97 -15.61 -11.50 -1.12
C ASP A 97 -14.71 -10.94 0.01
N ALA A 98 -13.41 -10.79 -0.24
CA ALA A 98 -12.49 -10.21 0.73
C ALA A 98 -12.83 -8.75 1.09
N VAL A 99 -13.18 -7.92 0.10
CA VAL A 99 -13.62 -6.53 0.32
C VAL A 99 -14.90 -6.48 1.15
N LEU A 100 -15.90 -7.28 0.80
CA LEU A 100 -17.17 -7.32 1.53
C LEU A 100 -16.98 -7.74 2.98
N ARG A 101 -16.16 -8.79 3.22
CA ARG A 101 -15.83 -9.22 4.59
C ARG A 101 -15.10 -8.12 5.36
N TRP A 102 -14.13 -7.45 4.74
CA TRP A 102 -13.43 -6.32 5.38
C TRP A 102 -14.39 -5.20 5.74
N GLN A 103 -15.18 -4.72 4.78
CA GLN A 103 -16.13 -3.64 5.01
C GLN A 103 -17.18 -3.99 6.06
N ALA A 104 -17.67 -5.24 6.07
CA ALA A 104 -18.64 -5.71 7.06
C ALA A 104 -18.08 -5.70 8.50
N SER A 105 -16.78 -5.88 8.67
CA SER A 105 -16.12 -5.73 9.98
C SER A 105 -16.02 -4.27 10.44
N TYR A 106 -16.06 -3.31 9.51
CA TYR A 106 -15.84 -1.88 9.80
C TYR A 106 -16.86 -0.96 9.09
N PRO A 107 -18.17 -1.15 9.29
CA PRO A 107 -19.21 -0.46 8.51
C PRO A 107 -19.20 1.06 8.73
N THR A 108 -18.87 1.53 9.94
CA THR A 108 -18.80 2.97 10.25
C THR A 108 -17.63 3.66 9.54
N ALA A 109 -16.50 2.96 9.37
CA ALA A 109 -15.32 3.52 8.74
C ALA A 109 -15.40 3.48 7.21
N THR A 110 -15.97 2.39 6.67
CA THR A 110 -16.05 2.14 5.23
C THR A 110 -17.31 2.72 4.56
N GLY A 111 -18.37 2.98 5.33
CA GLY A 111 -19.67 3.42 4.79
C GLY A 111 -20.64 2.29 4.51
N GLY A 112 -20.26 1.04 4.82
CA GLY A 112 -21.06 -0.17 4.62
C GLY A 112 -20.35 -1.21 3.76
N ALA A 113 -20.90 -2.43 3.72
CA ALA A 113 -20.41 -3.53 2.89
C ALA A 113 -21.09 -3.52 1.51
N ASP A 114 -20.64 -2.63 0.65
CA ASP A 114 -21.16 -2.44 -0.72
C ASP A 114 -20.28 -3.07 -1.81
N GLY A 115 -19.10 -3.58 -1.45
CA GLY A 115 -18.13 -4.17 -2.38
C GLY A 115 -17.37 -3.14 -3.21
N VAL A 116 -17.50 -1.85 -2.88
CA VAL A 116 -16.88 -0.73 -3.60
C VAL A 116 -15.74 -0.14 -2.77
N VAL A 117 -14.57 -0.04 -3.38
CA VAL A 117 -13.39 0.54 -2.76
C VAL A 117 -13.26 1.99 -3.20
N GLY A 118 -13.89 2.88 -2.43
CA GLY A 118 -13.77 4.33 -2.54
C GLY A 118 -12.82 4.93 -1.50
N ASP A 119 -12.83 6.26 -1.36
CA ASP A 119 -11.90 7.02 -0.51
C ASP A 119 -11.88 6.56 0.95
N ARG A 120 -13.05 6.28 1.52
CA ARG A 120 -13.20 5.77 2.89
C ARG A 120 -12.62 4.37 3.04
N THR A 121 -12.99 3.46 2.15
CA THR A 121 -12.50 2.07 2.15
C THR A 121 -10.98 2.03 1.99
N TRP A 122 -10.44 2.79 1.03
CA TRP A 122 -8.98 2.94 0.86
C TRP A 122 -8.31 3.47 2.12
N GLY A 123 -8.81 4.58 2.66
CA GLY A 123 -8.19 5.24 3.81
C GLY A 123 -8.15 4.33 5.05
N TYR A 124 -9.21 3.57 5.29
CA TYR A 124 -9.27 2.67 6.43
C TYR A 124 -8.43 1.40 6.21
N LEU A 125 -8.50 0.81 5.01
CA LEU A 125 -7.75 -0.41 4.67
C LEU A 125 -6.24 -0.16 4.74
N LEU A 126 -5.76 0.93 4.13
CA LEU A 126 -4.33 1.27 4.12
C LEU A 126 -3.80 1.62 5.51
N ALA A 127 -4.59 2.33 6.32
CA ALA A 127 -4.22 2.59 7.71
C ALA A 127 -4.13 1.29 8.52
N SER A 128 -5.03 0.35 8.27
CA SER A 128 -5.04 -0.96 8.96
C SER A 128 -3.90 -1.88 8.49
N ALA A 129 -3.46 -1.74 7.25
CA ALA A 129 -2.32 -2.51 6.72
C ALA A 129 -0.95 -1.99 7.19
N GLN A 130 -0.88 -0.81 7.82
CA GLN A 130 0.35 -0.19 8.32
C GLN A 130 0.59 -0.37 9.83
N GLY A 131 -0.40 -0.91 10.56
CA GLY A 131 -0.33 -1.14 12.02
C GLY A 131 -0.06 -2.59 12.36
#